data_AF-A0A954Q8A3-F1
#
_entry.id   AF-A0A954Q8A3-F1
#
_cell.length_a   1.000
_cell.length_b   1.000
_cell.length_c   1.000
_cell.angle_alpha   90.00
_cell.angle_beta   90.00
_cell.angle_gamma   90.00
#
_symmetry.space_group_name_H-M   'P 1'
#
loop_
_entity.id
_entity.type
_entity.pdbx_description
1 polymer ?
#
loop_
_entity_poly.entity_id
_entity_poly.type
_entity_poly.pdbx_seq_one_letter_code
_entity_poly.pdbx_strand_id
1 'polypeptide(L)'
;MTQPEPLRGPDTGPSAAQANETISASVMQVDEGAFMNLTSAIQSIHLKVWVTIQSSGTLRMESIPLNDERALVHAAGRLFFKGDAEEATKQIRQAQAGFSRKKSEWERRVRQSEDDSARRRAMRELQQKKGYHNPIGTRISPAENQFRRLVEALDIHLTLEKRKARANREESSSSGSRVSVVRKLTALPAGFLEAFSAAEAERKEAIVKRFFDVEAELTVEIAGTDPKQKTAKFSPGLPKHRLYYLVDSGQIIRLRRVKIVNDVHYHNVETQQNEAMPLTLLLESVQAGGMWLLRPKADPVDVDHSPSE
;
A
#
# COMPACT_ATOMS: atom_id res chain seq x y z
N MET A 1 -58.32 -25.01 -32.66
CA MET A 1 -58.09 -23.65 -32.10
C MET A 1 -56.69 -23.63 -31.55
N THR A 2 -55.77 -23.07 -32.32
CA THR A 2 -54.33 -23.12 -32.10
C THR A 2 -53.90 -21.73 -31.62
N GLN A 3 -53.35 -21.62 -30.40
CA GLN A 3 -52.73 -20.38 -29.94
C GLN A 3 -51.24 -20.37 -30.29
N PRO A 4 -50.67 -19.23 -30.73
CA PRO A 4 -49.27 -19.15 -31.12
C PRO A 4 -48.33 -18.86 -29.93
N GLU A 5 -47.13 -19.44 -29.98
CA GLU A 5 -45.97 -19.15 -29.12
C GLU A 5 -45.54 -17.67 -29.18
N PRO A 6 -45.03 -17.10 -28.07
CA PRO A 6 -44.26 -15.88 -28.12
C PRO A 6 -42.78 -16.15 -28.46
N LEU A 7 -42.30 -15.45 -29.48
CA LEU A 7 -40.91 -15.40 -29.93
C LEU A 7 -39.96 -14.95 -28.79
N ARG A 8 -39.03 -15.83 -28.41
CA ARG A 8 -37.84 -15.49 -27.60
C ARG A 8 -36.92 -14.58 -28.43
N GLY A 9 -36.74 -13.34 -27.97
CA GLY A 9 -35.66 -12.47 -28.43
C GLY A 9 -34.28 -13.02 -28.03
N PRO A 10 -33.20 -12.58 -28.69
CA PRO A 10 -31.85 -13.07 -28.40
C PRO A 10 -31.39 -12.62 -27.02
N ASP A 11 -30.98 -13.60 -26.20
CA ASP A 11 -30.21 -13.43 -24.97
C ASP A 11 -28.98 -12.58 -25.26
N THR A 12 -29.05 -11.30 -24.89
CA THR A 12 -27.87 -10.47 -24.69
C THR A 12 -27.28 -10.86 -23.34
N GLY A 13 -26.45 -11.92 -23.36
CA GLY A 13 -25.62 -12.25 -22.21
C GLY A 13 -24.81 -11.02 -21.76
N PRO A 14 -24.54 -10.89 -20.46
CA PRO A 14 -23.77 -9.77 -19.95
C PRO A 14 -22.41 -9.71 -20.64
N SER A 15 -22.21 -8.64 -21.41
CA SER A 15 -20.98 -8.32 -22.11
C SER A 15 -19.79 -8.46 -21.18
N ALA A 16 -18.75 -9.17 -21.62
CA ALA A 16 -17.48 -9.34 -20.93
C ALA A 16 -16.80 -8.00 -20.55
N ALA A 17 -17.27 -6.87 -21.10
CA ALA A 17 -16.84 -5.53 -20.70
C ALA A 17 -17.30 -5.13 -19.28
N GLN A 18 -18.47 -5.59 -18.81
CA GLN A 18 -18.95 -5.25 -17.46
C GLN A 18 -18.29 -6.09 -16.36
N ALA A 19 -17.69 -7.24 -16.69
CA ALA A 19 -16.96 -8.04 -15.71
C ALA A 19 -15.63 -7.38 -15.27
N ASN A 20 -15.08 -6.45 -16.05
CA ASN A 20 -13.83 -5.76 -15.74
C ASN A 20 -14.01 -4.45 -14.96
N GLU A 21 -15.18 -3.82 -14.99
CA GLU A 21 -15.45 -2.59 -14.22
C GLU A 21 -15.84 -2.88 -12.76
N THR A 22 -16.47 -4.03 -12.48
CA THR A 22 -16.88 -4.38 -11.11
C THR A 22 -15.70 -4.82 -10.23
N ILE A 23 -14.53 -5.13 -10.80
CA ILE A 23 -13.32 -5.49 -10.03
C ILE A 23 -12.58 -4.24 -9.52
N SER A 24 -12.84 -3.05 -10.08
CA SER A 24 -12.21 -1.80 -9.63
C SER A 24 -12.84 -1.19 -8.37
N ALA A 25 -14.03 -1.63 -7.95
CA ALA A 25 -14.80 -0.98 -6.89
C ALA A 25 -14.49 -1.43 -5.44
N SER A 26 -13.58 -2.39 -5.21
CA SER A 26 -13.12 -2.71 -3.85
C SER A 26 -11.71 -3.30 -3.84
N VAL A 27 -10.77 -2.67 -4.53
CA VAL A 27 -9.35 -2.90 -4.23
C VAL A 27 -9.11 -2.25 -2.87
N MET A 28 -9.25 -3.02 -1.78
CA MET A 28 -8.86 -2.58 -0.43
C MET A 28 -7.41 -2.11 -0.51
N GLN A 29 -7.19 -0.80 -0.54
CA GLN A 29 -5.86 -0.25 -0.41
C GLN A 29 -5.37 -0.59 0.98
N VAL A 30 -4.33 -1.42 1.05
CA VAL A 30 -3.61 -1.67 2.30
C VAL A 30 -2.89 -0.39 2.65
N ASP A 31 -3.43 0.34 3.62
CA ASP A 31 -2.84 1.55 4.17
C ASP A 31 -2.15 1.29 5.52
N GLU A 32 -1.47 2.32 6.02
CA GLU A 32 -0.73 2.25 7.28
C GLU A 32 -1.66 2.13 8.49
N GLY A 33 -2.87 2.69 8.35
CA GLY A 33 -3.94 2.58 9.33
C GLY A 33 -4.35 1.13 9.58
N ALA A 34 -4.38 0.27 8.56
CA ALA A 34 -4.72 -1.14 8.73
C ALA A 34 -3.76 -1.89 9.69
N PHE A 35 -2.45 -1.65 9.55
CA PHE A 35 -1.45 -2.24 10.45
C PHE A 35 -1.50 -1.64 11.86
N MET A 36 -1.71 -0.32 11.97
CA MET A 36 -1.82 0.37 13.26
C MET A 36 -3.08 -0.06 14.03
N ASN A 37 -4.21 -0.16 13.34
CA ASN A 37 -5.48 -0.63 13.91
C ASN A 37 -5.35 -2.05 14.47
N LEU A 38 -4.71 -2.95 13.72
CA LEU A 38 -4.45 -4.31 14.17
C LEU A 38 -3.48 -4.35 15.36
N THR A 39 -2.41 -3.55 15.32
CA THR A 39 -1.46 -3.43 16.43
C THR A 39 -2.16 -2.95 17.71
N SER A 40 -3.00 -1.93 17.61
CA SER A 40 -3.79 -1.39 18.72
C SER A 40 -4.82 -2.40 19.24
N ALA A 41 -5.48 -3.13 18.34
CA ALA A 41 -6.43 -4.17 18.73
C ALA A 41 -5.74 -5.28 19.53
N ILE A 42 -4.59 -5.78 19.06
CA ILE A 42 -3.80 -6.79 19.79
C ILE A 42 -3.36 -6.25 21.16
N GLN A 43 -2.89 -5.00 21.22
CA GLN A 43 -2.47 -4.37 22.47
C GLN A 43 -3.61 -4.23 23.50
N SER A 44 -4.85 -4.03 23.04
CA SER A 44 -6.02 -3.92 23.92
C SER A 44 -6.48 -5.27 24.51
N ILE A 45 -5.96 -6.39 23.99
CA ILE A 45 -6.30 -7.74 24.44
C ILE A 45 -5.31 -8.17 25.51
N HIS A 46 -5.83 -8.33 26.72
CA HIS A 46 -5.10 -8.93 27.84
C HIS A 46 -5.63 -10.33 28.08
N LEU A 47 -4.96 -11.34 27.51
CA LEU A 47 -5.29 -12.75 27.73
C LEU A 47 -4.90 -13.13 29.16
N LYS A 48 -5.86 -13.00 30.09
CA LYS A 48 -5.69 -13.32 31.50
C LYS A 48 -6.55 -14.52 31.86
N VAL A 49 -5.99 -15.40 32.69
CA VAL A 49 -6.70 -16.57 33.21
C VAL A 49 -6.58 -16.55 34.72
N TRP A 50 -7.70 -16.74 35.41
CA TRP A 50 -7.70 -17.03 36.83
C TRP A 50 -7.40 -18.51 37.03
N VAL A 51 -6.33 -18.86 37.73
CA VAL A 51 -5.92 -20.23 38.07
C VAL A 51 -6.01 -20.40 39.58
N THR A 52 -6.37 -21.59 40.05
CA THR A 52 -6.34 -21.88 41.49
C THR A 52 -5.04 -22.57 41.84
N ILE A 53 -4.29 -22.00 42.79
CA ILE A 53 -3.05 -22.62 43.25
C ILE A 53 -3.44 -23.86 44.07
N GLN A 54 -3.07 -25.04 43.60
CA GLN A 54 -3.46 -26.31 44.23
C GLN A 54 -2.98 -26.42 45.68
N SER A 55 -1.84 -25.84 46.03
CA SER A 55 -1.26 -25.89 47.37
C SER A 55 -1.89 -24.94 48.38
N SER A 56 -2.49 -23.82 47.95
CA SER A 56 -3.04 -22.79 48.86
C SER A 56 -4.52 -22.51 48.68
N GLY A 57 -5.18 -23.12 47.68
CA GLY A 57 -6.56 -22.81 47.31
C GLY A 57 -6.77 -21.38 46.80
N THR A 58 -5.72 -20.56 46.72
CA THR A 58 -5.82 -19.14 46.38
C THR A 58 -5.95 -18.95 44.88
N LEU A 59 -6.79 -17.99 44.48
CA LEU A 59 -6.91 -17.58 43.09
C LEU A 59 -5.72 -16.69 42.69
N ARG A 60 -5.05 -17.04 41.60
CA ARG A 60 -3.97 -16.25 40.99
C ARG A 60 -4.31 -15.94 39.55
N MET A 61 -3.97 -14.74 39.12
CA MET A 61 -4.09 -14.34 37.73
C MET A 61 -2.78 -14.64 36.98
N GLU A 62 -2.90 -15.34 35.86
CA GLU A 62 -1.81 -15.57 34.92
C GLU A 62 -2.08 -14.84 33.60
N SER A 63 -1.04 -14.29 32.98
CA SER A 63 -1.13 -13.56 31.72
C SER A 63 -0.45 -14.33 30.60
N ILE A 64 -1.10 -14.42 29.44
CA ILE A 64 -0.53 -14.94 28.20
C ILE A 64 -0.16 -13.73 27.33
N PRO A 65 1.14 -13.42 27.16
CA PRO A 65 1.56 -12.20 26.48
C PRO A 65 1.36 -12.30 24.95
N LEU A 66 0.89 -11.21 24.32
CA LEU A 66 0.76 -11.07 22.86
C LEU A 66 1.84 -10.17 22.23
N ASN A 67 2.99 -10.03 22.92
CA ASN A 67 4.04 -9.08 22.54
C ASN A 67 4.68 -9.42 21.18
N ASP A 68 4.89 -10.71 20.91
CA ASP A 68 5.54 -11.18 19.68
C ASP A 68 4.64 -10.93 18.47
N GLU A 69 3.34 -11.24 18.59
CA GLU A 69 2.36 -11.02 17.53
C GLU A 69 2.25 -9.53 17.20
N ARG A 70 2.24 -8.68 18.23
CA ARG A 70 2.24 -7.23 18.05
C ARG A 70 3.51 -6.76 17.33
N ALA A 71 4.68 -7.26 17.73
CA ALA A 71 5.95 -6.91 17.11
C ALA A 71 6.00 -7.33 15.63
N LEU A 72 5.50 -8.52 15.31
CA LEU A 72 5.39 -9.03 13.94
C LEU A 72 4.46 -8.17 13.08
N VAL A 73 3.29 -7.76 13.59
CA VAL A 73 2.38 -6.86 12.84
C VAL A 73 3.02 -5.51 12.56
N HIS A 74 3.70 -4.92 13.56
CA HIS A 74 4.42 -3.67 13.38
C HIS A 74 5.59 -3.80 12.39
N ALA A 75 6.35 -4.90 12.46
CA ALA A 75 7.42 -5.19 11.52
C ALA A 75 6.91 -5.37 10.08
N ALA A 76 5.78 -6.08 9.92
CA ALA A 76 5.12 -6.28 8.63
C ALA A 76 4.71 -4.95 7.99
N GLY A 77 4.15 -4.02 8.77
CA GLY A 77 3.82 -2.68 8.26
C GLY A 77 5.05 -1.98 7.68
N ARG A 78 6.17 -1.98 8.41
CA ARG A 78 7.44 -1.38 7.92
C ARG A 78 7.95 -2.05 6.64
N LEU A 79 7.87 -3.38 6.54
CA LEU A 79 8.31 -4.11 5.34
C LEU A 79 7.42 -3.79 4.13
N PHE A 80 6.10 -3.76 4.33
CA PHE A 80 5.14 -3.43 3.29
C PHE A 80 5.39 -2.03 2.72
N PHE A 81 5.63 -1.03 3.57
CA PHE A 81 5.92 0.35 3.12
C PHE A 81 7.31 0.52 2.49
N LYS A 82 8.25 -0.39 2.77
CA LYS A 82 9.56 -0.46 2.08
C LYS A 82 9.49 -1.15 0.71
N GLY A 83 8.32 -1.67 0.33
CA GLY A 83 8.11 -2.39 -0.93
C GLY A 83 8.34 -3.90 -0.84
N ASP A 84 8.53 -4.44 0.35
CA ASP A 84 8.67 -5.88 0.59
C ASP A 84 7.32 -6.48 1.04
N ALA A 85 6.37 -6.52 0.09
CA ALA A 85 5.02 -6.98 0.35
C ALA A 85 4.95 -8.50 0.65
N GLU A 86 5.88 -9.29 0.10
CA GLU A 86 5.92 -10.74 0.33
C GLU A 86 6.34 -11.06 1.77
N GLU A 87 7.43 -10.46 2.26
CA GLU A 87 7.87 -10.69 3.64
C GLU A 87 6.88 -10.07 4.64
N ALA A 88 6.25 -8.93 4.32
CA ALA A 88 5.18 -8.37 5.13
C ALA A 88 3.98 -9.33 5.27
N THR A 89 3.56 -9.97 4.17
CA THR A 89 2.47 -10.95 4.18
C THR A 89 2.83 -12.17 5.03
N LYS A 90 4.07 -12.66 4.92
CA LYS A 90 4.58 -13.76 5.74
C LYS A 90 4.56 -13.42 7.24
N GLN A 91 4.99 -12.21 7.61
CA GLN A 91 4.97 -11.72 8.99
C GLN A 91 3.56 -11.61 9.55
N ILE A 92 2.58 -11.10 8.78
CA ILE A 92 1.17 -11.04 9.21
C ILE A 92 0.60 -12.45 9.41
N ARG A 93 0.88 -13.39 8.50
CA ARG A 93 0.42 -14.79 8.66
C ARG A 93 1.04 -15.46 9.88
N GLN A 94 2.33 -15.19 10.15
CA GLN A 94 3.00 -15.69 11.35
C GLN A 94 2.37 -15.11 12.63
N ALA A 95 2.08 -13.80 12.64
CA ALA A 95 1.40 -13.14 13.74
C ALA A 95 -0.02 -13.69 13.96
N GLN A 96 -0.78 -13.92 12.88
CA GLN A 96 -2.11 -14.51 12.94
C GLN A 96 -2.06 -15.92 13.53
N ALA A 97 -1.14 -16.77 13.06
CA ALA A 97 -0.97 -18.13 13.58
C ALA A 97 -0.53 -18.13 15.06
N GLY A 98 0.37 -17.21 15.45
CA GLY A 98 0.75 -16.98 16.85
C GLY A 98 -0.45 -16.62 17.71
N PHE A 99 -1.24 -15.64 17.25
CA PHE A 99 -2.44 -15.17 17.92
C PHE A 99 -3.47 -16.30 18.11
N SER A 100 -3.79 -17.06 17.06
CA SER A 100 -4.73 -18.18 17.14
C SER A 100 -4.26 -19.28 18.09
N ARG A 101 -2.95 -19.56 18.17
CA ARG A 101 -2.39 -20.50 19.15
C ARG A 101 -2.57 -20.00 20.58
N LYS A 102 -2.22 -18.74 20.85
CA LYS A 102 -2.35 -18.15 22.19
C LYS A 102 -3.82 -18.00 22.62
N LYS A 103 -4.72 -17.69 21.68
CA LYS A 103 -6.18 -17.76 21.91
C LYS A 103 -6.61 -19.17 22.31
N SER A 104 -6.22 -20.19 21.55
CA SER A 104 -6.61 -21.58 21.84
C SER A 104 -6.05 -22.08 23.17
N GLU A 105 -4.85 -21.64 23.53
CA GLU A 105 -4.26 -21.88 24.85
C GLU A 105 -5.08 -21.21 25.95
N TRP A 106 -5.42 -19.93 25.78
CA TRP A 106 -6.24 -19.18 26.71
C TRP A 106 -7.61 -19.86 26.93
N GLU A 107 -8.32 -20.21 25.86
CA GLU A 107 -9.63 -20.89 25.94
C GLU A 107 -9.53 -22.22 26.69
N ARG A 108 -8.48 -22.99 26.46
CA ARG A 108 -8.24 -24.27 27.15
C ARG A 108 -8.03 -24.06 28.65
N ARG A 109 -7.17 -23.10 29.02
CA ARG A 109 -6.89 -22.78 30.43
C ARG A 109 -8.11 -22.20 31.15
N VAL A 110 -8.93 -21.40 30.45
CA VAL A 110 -10.22 -20.90 30.96
C VAL A 110 -11.16 -22.05 31.26
N ARG A 111 -11.39 -22.96 30.30
CA ARG A 111 -12.26 -24.13 30.50
C ARG A 111 -11.78 -24.99 31.66
N GLN A 112 -10.48 -25.30 31.70
CA GLN A 112 -9.90 -26.08 32.79
C GLN A 112 -10.13 -25.42 34.17
N SER A 113 -9.90 -24.11 34.28
CA SER A 113 -10.11 -23.40 35.55
C SER A 113 -11.58 -23.33 35.98
N GLU A 114 -12.50 -23.19 35.02
CA GLU A 114 -13.94 -23.22 35.28
C GLU A 114 -14.40 -24.62 35.71
N ASP A 115 -13.94 -25.67 35.00
CA ASP A 115 -14.23 -27.07 35.33
C ASP A 115 -13.69 -27.45 36.72
N ASP A 116 -12.49 -27.01 37.07
CA ASP A 116 -11.91 -27.24 38.41
C ASP A 116 -12.74 -26.57 39.52
N SER A 117 -13.37 -25.43 39.23
CA SER A 117 -14.23 -24.73 40.19
C SER A 117 -15.60 -25.41 40.29
N ALA A 118 -16.14 -25.87 39.16
CA ALA A 118 -17.39 -26.62 39.10
C ALA A 118 -17.26 -27.97 39.83
N ARG A 119 -16.17 -28.71 39.62
CA ARG A 119 -15.86 -29.98 40.31
C ARG A 119 -15.77 -29.81 41.81
N ARG A 120 -15.21 -28.70 42.29
CA ARG A 120 -15.14 -28.36 43.72
C ARG A 120 -16.42 -27.75 44.28
N ARG A 121 -17.48 -27.64 43.47
CA ARG A 121 -18.76 -26.99 43.82
C ARG A 121 -18.60 -25.54 44.30
N ALA A 122 -17.53 -24.86 43.89
CA ALA A 122 -17.21 -23.48 44.25
C ALA A 122 -17.97 -22.49 43.36
N MET A 123 -19.31 -22.45 43.48
CA MET A 123 -20.18 -21.72 42.55
C MET A 123 -19.92 -20.20 42.49
N ARG A 124 -19.56 -19.58 43.62
CA ARG A 124 -19.21 -18.15 43.67
C ARG A 124 -17.92 -17.86 42.88
N GLU A 125 -16.89 -18.70 43.03
CA GLU A 125 -15.64 -18.58 42.26
C GLU A 125 -15.88 -18.81 40.76
N LEU A 126 -16.73 -19.78 40.41
CA LEU A 126 -17.09 -20.04 39.02
C LEU A 126 -17.77 -18.82 38.37
N GLN A 127 -18.74 -18.21 39.06
CA GLN A 127 -19.40 -16.99 38.58
C GLN A 127 -18.41 -15.83 38.43
N GLN A 128 -17.50 -15.67 39.40
CA GLN A 128 -16.46 -14.65 39.35
C GLN A 128 -15.53 -14.88 38.14
N LYS A 129 -15.03 -16.10 37.94
CA LYS A 129 -14.17 -16.47 36.81
C LYS A 129 -14.85 -16.19 35.46
N LYS A 130 -16.10 -16.63 35.29
CA LYS A 130 -16.88 -16.36 34.07
C LYS A 130 -17.07 -14.86 33.81
N GLY A 131 -17.32 -14.08 34.85
CA GLY A 131 -17.41 -12.62 34.77
C GLY A 131 -16.13 -11.96 34.25
N TYR A 132 -14.96 -12.51 34.58
CA TYR A 132 -13.67 -12.03 34.07
C TYR A 132 -13.34 -12.53 32.66
N HIS A 133 -13.68 -13.78 32.32
CA HIS A 133 -13.31 -14.37 31.04
C HIS A 133 -14.21 -13.88 29.88
N ASN A 134 -15.49 -13.66 30.12
CA ASN A 134 -16.46 -13.26 29.08
C ASN A 134 -16.07 -11.97 28.32
N PRO A 135 -15.69 -10.86 28.98
CA PRO A 135 -15.28 -9.64 28.29
C PRO A 135 -14.04 -9.83 27.41
N ILE A 136 -13.11 -10.71 27.80
CA ILE A 136 -11.90 -10.99 27.00
C ILE A 136 -12.30 -11.63 25.68
N GLY A 137 -13.22 -12.61 25.70
CA GLY A 137 -13.76 -13.24 24.50
C GLY A 137 -14.32 -12.25 23.49
N THR A 138 -15.05 -11.24 23.96
CA THR A 138 -15.64 -10.21 23.07
C THR A 138 -14.60 -9.32 22.35
N ARG A 139 -13.38 -9.21 22.91
CA ARG A 139 -12.29 -8.42 22.32
C ARG A 139 -11.45 -9.22 21.32
N ILE A 140 -11.50 -10.54 21.40
CA ILE A 140 -10.74 -11.43 20.50
C ILE A 140 -11.31 -11.40 19.07
N SER A 141 -12.63 -11.46 18.92
CA SER A 141 -13.27 -11.54 17.59
C SER A 141 -12.96 -10.34 16.67
N PRO A 142 -12.96 -9.08 17.15
CA PRO A 142 -12.52 -7.95 16.34
C PRO A 142 -11.09 -8.08 15.81
N ALA A 143 -10.14 -8.55 16.63
CA ALA A 143 -8.75 -8.74 16.22
C ALA A 143 -8.62 -9.87 15.17
N GLU A 144 -9.34 -10.98 15.32
CA GLU A 144 -9.38 -12.06 14.32
C GLU A 144 -9.91 -11.56 12.97
N ASN A 145 -10.97 -10.74 13.01
CA ASN A 145 -11.53 -10.13 11.80
C ASN A 145 -10.54 -9.17 11.14
N GLN A 146 -9.80 -8.39 11.93
CA GLN A 146 -8.76 -7.50 11.39
C GLN A 146 -7.58 -8.28 10.78
N PHE A 147 -7.13 -9.36 11.41
CA PHE A 147 -6.12 -10.26 10.84
C PHE A 147 -6.57 -10.80 9.48
N ARG A 148 -7.78 -11.36 9.41
CA ARG A 148 -8.34 -11.92 8.18
C ARG A 148 -8.41 -10.90 7.05
N ARG A 149 -8.99 -9.72 7.34
CA ARG A 149 -9.10 -8.63 6.35
C ARG A 149 -7.74 -8.16 5.85
N LEU A 150 -6.74 -8.06 6.74
CA LEU A 150 -5.40 -7.62 6.36
C LEU A 150 -4.69 -8.67 5.48
N VAL A 151 -4.81 -9.96 5.81
CA VAL A 151 -4.24 -11.04 4.99
C VAL A 151 -4.88 -11.07 3.60
N GLU A 152 -6.21 -11.00 3.54
CA GLU A 152 -6.95 -10.97 2.26
C GLU A 152 -6.50 -9.78 1.39
N ALA A 153 -6.39 -8.59 1.99
CA ALA A 153 -5.97 -7.40 1.26
C ALA A 153 -4.51 -7.49 0.78
N LEU A 154 -3.61 -8.07 1.57
CA LEU A 154 -2.22 -8.32 1.18
C LEU A 154 -2.11 -9.36 0.06
N ASP A 155 -2.90 -10.43 0.10
CA ASP A 155 -2.92 -11.45 -0.95
C ASP A 155 -3.46 -10.89 -2.28
N ILE A 156 -4.48 -10.02 -2.22
CA ILE A 156 -4.95 -9.27 -3.38
C ILE A 156 -3.83 -8.39 -3.93
N HIS A 157 -3.12 -7.64 -3.07
CA HIS A 157 -2.02 -6.78 -3.48
C HIS A 157 -0.92 -7.58 -4.21
N LEU A 158 -0.45 -8.68 -3.62
CA LEU A 158 0.56 -9.55 -4.23
C LEU A 158 0.11 -10.14 -5.56
N THR A 159 -1.17 -10.52 -5.66
CA THR A 159 -1.74 -11.04 -6.92
C THR A 159 -1.72 -9.99 -8.00
N LEU A 160 -2.07 -8.75 -7.66
CA LEU A 160 -2.02 -7.62 -8.60
C LEU A 160 -0.59 -7.29 -9.02
N GLU A 161 0.38 -7.32 -8.10
CA GLU A 161 1.80 -7.12 -8.43
C GLU A 161 2.34 -8.23 -9.35
N LYS A 162 2.00 -9.48 -9.07
CA LYS A 162 2.39 -10.62 -9.93
C LYS A 162 1.76 -10.52 -11.32
N ARG A 163 0.50 -10.11 -11.41
CA ARG A 163 -0.17 -9.86 -12.70
C ARG A 163 0.50 -8.73 -13.47
N LYS A 164 0.85 -7.61 -12.81
CA LYS A 164 1.60 -6.52 -13.44
C LYS A 164 2.98 -6.96 -13.93
N ALA A 165 3.70 -7.75 -13.13
CA ALA A 165 5.00 -8.29 -13.51
C ALA A 165 4.90 -9.26 -14.72
N ARG A 166 3.84 -10.08 -14.78
CA ARG A 166 3.57 -10.96 -15.92
C ARG A 166 3.16 -10.18 -17.18
N ALA A 167 2.26 -9.21 -17.05
CA ALA A 167 1.88 -8.33 -18.16
C ALA A 167 3.10 -7.62 -18.75
N ASN A 168 3.97 -7.08 -17.90
CA ASN A 168 5.24 -6.47 -18.33
C ASN A 168 6.19 -7.46 -19.03
N ARG A 169 6.14 -8.76 -18.68
CA ARG A 169 6.98 -9.81 -19.27
C ARG A 169 6.41 -10.34 -20.59
N GLU A 170 5.10 -10.43 -20.72
CA GLU A 170 4.40 -10.81 -21.95
C GLU A 170 4.43 -9.68 -22.99
N GLU A 171 4.32 -8.43 -22.56
CA GLU A 171 4.61 -7.24 -23.39
C GLU A 171 6.07 -7.22 -23.86
N SER A 172 7.00 -7.80 -23.09
CA SER A 172 8.40 -7.95 -23.51
C SER A 172 8.61 -9.07 -24.55
N SER A 173 7.64 -9.96 -24.73
CA SER A 173 7.77 -11.15 -25.58
C SER A 173 6.90 -11.10 -26.85
N SER A 174 5.86 -10.24 -26.91
CA SER A 174 4.93 -10.17 -28.06
C SER A 174 4.80 -8.80 -28.74
N SER A 175 5.55 -7.77 -28.32
CA SER A 175 5.44 -6.41 -28.89
C SER A 175 6.69 -5.93 -29.60
N GLY A 176 6.94 -6.48 -30.79
CA GLY A 176 7.90 -5.96 -31.77
C GLY A 176 7.47 -4.65 -32.46
N SER A 177 6.45 -3.93 -31.99
CA SER A 177 6.01 -2.71 -32.70
C SER A 177 5.38 -1.57 -31.87
N ARG A 178 4.95 -1.80 -30.61
CA ARG A 178 4.29 -0.73 -29.79
C ARG A 178 4.93 -0.42 -28.41
N VAL A 179 5.81 -1.28 -27.89
CA VAL A 179 6.49 -1.08 -26.59
C VAL A 179 7.67 -0.09 -26.66
N SER A 180 8.14 0.26 -27.86
CA SER A 180 9.22 1.24 -28.03
C SER A 180 8.88 2.61 -27.45
N VAL A 181 7.59 3.00 -27.38
CA VAL A 181 7.18 4.33 -26.92
C VAL A 181 7.24 4.43 -25.39
N VAL A 182 6.72 3.47 -24.63
CA VAL A 182 6.67 3.56 -23.14
C VAL A 182 8.03 3.29 -22.48
N ARG A 183 8.85 2.39 -23.05
CA ARG A 183 10.25 2.24 -22.61
C ARG A 183 11.12 3.45 -22.98
N LYS A 184 10.90 4.09 -24.13
CA LYS A 184 11.56 5.38 -24.45
C LYS A 184 11.17 6.49 -23.48
N LEU A 185 9.91 6.53 -23.02
CA LEU A 185 9.43 7.58 -22.09
C LEU A 185 9.99 7.47 -20.66
N THR A 186 10.60 6.34 -20.29
CA THR A 186 11.13 6.08 -18.94
C THR A 186 12.67 5.97 -18.88
N ALA A 187 13.33 5.81 -20.02
CA ALA A 187 14.78 5.90 -20.13
C ALA A 187 15.21 7.37 -20.11
N LEU A 188 16.31 7.67 -19.44
CA LEU A 188 16.96 8.98 -19.56
C LEU A 188 17.72 9.03 -20.89
N PRO A 189 17.66 10.14 -21.63
CA PRO A 189 18.50 10.33 -22.81
C PRO A 189 19.98 10.14 -22.48
N ALA A 190 20.74 9.55 -23.40
CA ALA A 190 22.18 9.37 -23.23
C ALA A 190 22.88 10.72 -23.01
N GLY A 191 23.83 10.77 -22.06
CA GLY A 191 24.58 11.98 -21.73
C GLY A 191 23.80 13.05 -20.94
N PHE A 192 22.49 12.89 -20.71
CA PHE A 192 21.70 13.86 -19.95
C PHE A 192 22.21 14.01 -18.51
N LEU A 193 22.38 12.90 -17.78
CA LEU A 193 22.81 12.94 -16.38
C LEU A 193 24.17 13.61 -16.21
N GLU A 194 25.10 13.36 -17.12
CA GLU A 194 26.44 13.97 -17.11
C GLU A 194 26.33 15.48 -17.34
N ALA A 195 25.61 15.89 -18.38
CA ALA A 195 25.39 17.30 -18.67
C ALA A 195 24.60 18.04 -17.58
N PHE A 196 23.64 17.37 -16.94
CA PHE A 196 22.76 17.95 -15.93
C PHE A 196 23.45 18.08 -14.56
N SER A 197 24.24 17.07 -14.16
CA SER A 197 25.00 17.11 -12.90
C SER A 197 26.20 18.06 -12.96
N ALA A 198 26.80 18.25 -14.13
CA ALA A 198 27.87 19.21 -14.35
C ALA A 198 27.38 20.67 -14.50
N ALA A 199 26.07 20.89 -14.70
CA ALA A 199 25.51 22.22 -14.93
C ALA A 199 25.21 22.95 -13.61
N GLU A 200 25.53 24.25 -13.58
CA GLU A 200 25.08 25.16 -12.53
C GLU A 200 23.55 25.34 -12.57
N ALA A 201 22.97 25.72 -11.43
CA ALA A 201 21.51 25.82 -11.25
C ALA A 201 20.82 26.63 -12.37
N GLU A 202 21.40 27.75 -12.77
CA GLU A 202 20.88 28.64 -13.82
C GLU A 202 20.85 27.99 -15.22
N ARG A 203 21.68 26.96 -15.44
CA ARG A 203 21.79 26.25 -16.72
C ARG A 203 21.01 24.94 -16.76
N LYS A 204 20.59 24.41 -15.61
CA LYS A 204 19.86 23.13 -15.51
C LYS A 204 18.58 23.12 -16.34
N GLU A 205 17.85 24.23 -16.37
CA GLU A 205 16.63 24.37 -17.16
C GLU A 205 16.92 24.23 -18.67
N ALA A 206 17.98 24.88 -19.16
CA ALA A 206 18.39 24.81 -20.56
C ALA A 206 18.83 23.39 -20.95
N ILE A 207 19.52 22.68 -20.05
CA ILE A 207 19.85 21.26 -20.25
C ILE A 207 18.59 20.41 -20.34
N VAL A 208 17.60 20.61 -19.46
CA VAL A 208 16.32 19.87 -19.54
C VAL A 208 15.63 20.11 -20.88
N LYS A 209 15.53 21.37 -21.32
CA LYS A 209 14.94 21.72 -22.64
C LYS A 209 15.72 21.15 -23.82
N ARG A 210 17.03 20.91 -23.68
CA ARG A 210 17.85 20.26 -24.72
C ARG A 210 17.46 18.79 -24.91
N PHE A 211 17.24 18.06 -23.82
CA PHE A 211 17.03 16.60 -23.84
C PHE A 211 15.56 16.17 -23.77
N PHE A 212 14.65 17.05 -23.33
CA PHE A 212 13.24 16.75 -23.14
C PHE A 212 12.33 17.79 -23.78
N ASP A 213 11.17 17.34 -24.21
CA ASP A 213 10.01 18.19 -24.49
C ASP A 213 9.19 18.34 -23.19
N VAL A 214 8.68 19.55 -22.95
CA VAL A 214 7.72 19.82 -21.88
C VAL A 214 6.36 19.35 -22.35
N GLU A 215 5.88 18.22 -21.80
CA GLU A 215 4.58 17.65 -22.16
C GLU A 215 3.44 18.44 -21.55
N ALA A 216 3.62 18.91 -20.32
CA ALA A 216 2.68 19.78 -19.64
C ALA A 216 3.37 20.53 -18.50
N GLU A 217 2.92 21.77 -18.28
CA GLU A 217 3.22 22.50 -17.04
C GLU A 217 2.12 22.18 -16.03
N LEU A 218 2.51 21.77 -14.83
CA LEU A 218 1.56 21.45 -13.78
C LEU A 218 1.15 22.71 -13.04
N THR A 219 -0.15 22.87 -12.92
CA THR A 219 -0.80 23.85 -12.07
C THR A 219 -1.44 23.16 -10.89
N VAL A 220 -1.56 23.86 -9.76
CA VAL A 220 -2.22 23.34 -8.58
C VAL A 220 -3.29 24.29 -8.08
N GLU A 221 -4.50 23.75 -7.95
CA GLU A 221 -5.64 24.43 -7.33
C GLU A 221 -5.75 23.93 -5.89
N ILE A 222 -5.65 24.85 -4.94
CA ILE A 222 -5.86 24.57 -3.51
C ILE A 222 -7.27 25.03 -3.17
N ALA A 223 -8.17 24.08 -2.95
CA ALA A 223 -9.54 24.35 -2.51
C ALA A 223 -9.69 24.05 -1.01
N GLY A 224 -10.38 24.93 -0.29
CA GLY A 224 -10.70 24.79 1.14
C GLY A 224 -10.26 25.98 1.98
N THR A 225 -11.18 26.50 2.80
CA THR A 225 -10.94 27.61 3.74
C THR A 225 -10.37 27.14 5.08
N ASP A 226 -10.59 25.88 5.46
CA ASP A 226 -10.02 25.29 6.67
C ASP A 226 -8.62 24.71 6.39
N PRO A 227 -7.56 25.15 7.10
CA PRO A 227 -6.21 24.60 6.94
C PRO A 227 -6.10 23.09 7.16
N LYS A 228 -7.06 22.45 7.86
CA LYS A 228 -7.10 21.00 8.07
C LYS A 228 -7.82 20.22 6.96
N GLN A 229 -8.50 20.90 6.04
CA GLN A 229 -9.26 20.28 4.94
C GLN A 229 -8.87 20.85 3.56
N LYS A 230 -7.68 21.46 3.43
CA LYS A 230 -7.18 21.91 2.13
C LYS A 230 -6.98 20.69 1.22
N THR A 231 -7.73 20.65 0.14
CA THR A 231 -7.55 19.67 -0.94
C THR A 231 -6.77 20.32 -2.07
N ALA A 232 -5.63 19.74 -2.41
CA ALA A 232 -4.83 20.17 -3.57
C ALA A 232 -5.16 19.30 -4.78
N LYS A 233 -5.49 19.94 -5.91
CA LYS A 233 -5.76 19.28 -7.18
C LYS A 233 -4.74 19.72 -8.23
N PHE A 234 -3.99 18.76 -8.76
CA PHE A 234 -3.03 18.99 -9.83
C PHE A 234 -3.71 18.89 -11.20
N SER A 235 -3.39 19.81 -12.10
CA SER A 235 -3.82 19.80 -13.49
C SER A 235 -2.62 20.01 -14.43
N PRO A 236 -2.27 19.03 -15.29
CA PRO A 236 -2.84 17.68 -15.34
C PRO A 236 -2.55 16.88 -14.05
N GLY A 237 -3.26 15.76 -13.86
CA GLY A 237 -2.99 14.86 -12.73
C GLY A 237 -1.53 14.37 -12.72
N LEU A 238 -1.08 13.79 -11.61
CA LEU A 238 0.31 13.35 -11.43
C LEU A 238 0.51 11.88 -11.88
N PRO A 239 0.85 11.58 -13.16
CA PRO A 239 1.18 10.23 -13.57
C PRO A 239 2.42 9.70 -12.82
N LYS A 240 2.30 8.50 -12.27
CA LYS A 240 3.41 7.81 -11.60
C LYS A 240 4.47 7.39 -12.60
N HIS A 241 5.71 7.29 -12.14
CA HIS A 241 6.88 6.83 -12.89
C HIS A 241 7.29 7.70 -14.09
N ARG A 242 6.71 8.90 -14.22
CA ARG A 242 7.14 9.92 -15.18
C ARG A 242 8.21 10.83 -14.58
N LEU A 243 8.96 11.49 -15.46
CA LEU A 243 9.98 12.47 -15.08
C LEU A 243 9.33 13.84 -14.92
N TYR A 244 9.68 14.50 -13.82
CA TYR A 244 9.26 15.85 -13.50
C TYR A 244 10.47 16.71 -13.24
N TYR A 245 10.44 17.95 -13.73
CA TYR A 245 11.41 18.97 -13.37
C TYR A 245 10.76 19.99 -12.45
N LEU A 246 11.35 20.16 -11.26
CA LEU A 246 11.00 21.21 -10.32
C LEU A 246 11.83 22.43 -10.68
N VAL A 247 11.20 23.47 -11.23
CA VAL A 247 11.90 24.63 -11.80
C VAL A 247 12.62 25.41 -10.69
N ASP A 248 11.96 25.63 -9.57
CA ASP A 248 12.49 26.39 -8.43
C ASP A 248 13.76 25.75 -7.82
N SER A 249 13.72 24.43 -7.58
CA SER A 249 14.87 23.71 -7.01
C SER A 249 15.89 23.23 -8.05
N GLY A 250 15.58 23.34 -9.33
CA GLY A 250 16.38 22.80 -10.42
C GLY A 250 16.55 21.27 -10.34
N GLN A 251 15.60 20.55 -9.73
CA GLN A 251 15.69 19.10 -9.52
C GLN A 251 14.88 18.32 -10.55
N ILE A 252 15.40 17.16 -10.95
CA ILE A 252 14.65 16.18 -11.75
C ILE A 252 14.29 14.97 -10.90
N ILE A 253 12.99 14.70 -10.80
CA ILE A 253 12.45 13.66 -9.94
C ILE A 253 11.54 12.71 -10.71
N ARG A 254 11.39 11.50 -10.18
CA ARG A 254 10.40 10.53 -10.66
C ARG A 254 9.45 10.16 -9.54
N LEU A 255 8.19 10.57 -9.66
CA LEU A 255 7.17 10.27 -8.66
C LEU A 255 6.91 8.76 -8.59
N ARG A 256 7.05 8.16 -7.41
CA ARG A 256 6.74 6.73 -7.19
C ARG A 256 5.38 6.59 -6.52
N ARG A 257 5.15 7.37 -5.46
CA ARG A 257 3.91 7.34 -4.68
C ARG A 257 3.59 8.73 -4.16
N VAL A 258 2.38 9.18 -4.44
CA VAL A 258 1.79 10.36 -3.80
C VAL A 258 0.86 9.81 -2.71
N LYS A 259 1.25 9.91 -1.42
CA LYS A 259 0.29 9.74 -0.33
C LYS A 259 -0.38 11.11 -0.20
N ILE A 260 -1.64 11.22 -0.62
CA ILE A 260 -2.41 12.49 -0.66
C ILE A 260 -2.44 13.21 0.70
N VAL A 261 -2.13 12.50 1.79
CA VAL A 261 -2.30 13.01 3.15
C VAL A 261 -1.08 13.76 3.69
N ASN A 262 0.18 13.36 3.41
CA ASN A 262 1.35 14.03 4.03
C ASN A 262 2.63 14.07 3.18
N ASP A 263 3.01 12.96 2.52
CA ASP A 263 4.32 12.86 1.87
C ASP A 263 4.25 12.38 0.42
N VAL A 264 5.18 12.90 -0.38
CA VAL A 264 5.43 12.51 -1.75
C VAL A 264 6.73 11.73 -1.81
N HIS A 265 6.65 10.46 -2.19
CA HIS A 265 7.82 9.62 -2.42
C HIS A 265 8.26 9.72 -3.88
N TYR A 266 9.51 10.08 -4.07
CA TYR A 266 10.11 10.22 -5.39
C TYR A 266 11.48 9.57 -5.44
N HIS A 267 11.92 9.29 -6.65
CA HIS A 267 13.30 8.91 -6.93
C HIS A 267 14.01 10.16 -7.46
N ASN A 268 15.04 10.58 -6.75
CA ASN A 268 15.92 11.65 -7.18
C ASN A 268 16.85 11.09 -8.25
N VAL A 269 16.71 11.62 -9.47
CA VAL A 269 17.40 11.09 -10.65
C VAL A 269 18.88 11.44 -10.64
N GLU A 270 19.26 12.56 -10.02
CA GLU A 270 20.65 13.01 -9.91
C GLU A 270 21.41 12.18 -8.87
N THR A 271 20.84 11.98 -7.68
CA THR A 271 21.50 11.21 -6.60
C THR A 271 21.27 9.70 -6.72
N GLN A 272 20.36 9.25 -7.60
CA GLN A 272 19.91 7.87 -7.71
C GLN A 272 19.28 7.32 -6.42
N GLN A 273 18.84 8.19 -5.50
CA GLN A 273 18.25 7.79 -4.22
C GLN A 273 16.72 7.86 -4.23
N ASN A 274 16.10 7.11 -3.31
CA ASN A 274 14.68 7.24 -3.03
C ASN A 274 14.51 8.16 -1.83
N GLU A 275 13.70 9.20 -2.02
CA GLU A 275 13.51 10.26 -1.04
C GLU A 275 12.00 10.48 -0.80
N ALA A 276 11.70 11.22 0.25
CA ALA A 276 10.35 11.65 0.58
C ALA A 276 10.37 13.15 0.90
N MET A 277 9.43 13.89 0.34
CA MET A 277 9.21 15.30 0.66
C MET A 277 7.78 15.50 1.17
N PRO A 278 7.56 16.41 2.14
CA PRO A 278 6.22 16.84 2.51
C PRO A 278 5.44 17.34 1.28
N LEU A 279 4.16 17.00 1.20
CA LEU A 279 3.28 17.47 0.12
C LEU A 279 3.25 19.00 0.07
N THR A 280 3.33 19.68 1.21
CA THR A 280 3.38 21.14 1.29
C THR A 280 4.56 21.72 0.51
N LEU A 281 5.75 21.12 0.62
CA LEU A 281 6.93 21.57 -0.13
C LEU A 281 6.75 21.37 -1.63
N LEU A 282 6.15 20.26 -2.07
CA LEU A 282 5.85 20.06 -3.48
C LEU A 282 4.87 21.12 -3.99
N LEU A 283 3.84 21.44 -3.22
CA LEU A 283 2.87 22.48 -3.56
C LEU A 283 3.55 23.85 -3.68
N GLU A 284 4.43 24.18 -2.73
CA GLU A 284 5.22 25.41 -2.76
C GLU A 284 6.11 25.48 -4.01
N SER A 285 6.84 24.41 -4.35
CA SER A 285 7.64 24.36 -5.58
C SER A 285 6.82 24.58 -6.84
N VAL A 286 5.62 23.97 -6.90
CA VAL A 286 4.70 24.11 -8.05
C VAL A 286 4.14 25.53 -8.13
N GLN A 287 3.88 26.18 -6.99
CA GLN A 287 3.36 27.55 -6.96
C GLN A 287 4.44 28.62 -7.20
N ALA A 288 5.67 28.40 -6.70
CA ALA A 288 6.75 29.37 -6.75
C ALA A 288 7.45 29.42 -8.12
N GLY A 289 7.83 28.25 -8.66
CA GLY A 289 8.57 28.16 -9.92
C GLY A 289 7.90 27.31 -11.00
N GLY A 290 6.89 26.52 -10.63
CA GLY A 290 6.25 25.57 -11.54
C GLY A 290 6.93 24.20 -11.55
N MET A 291 6.19 23.21 -12.06
CA MET A 291 6.69 21.85 -12.25
C MET A 291 6.33 21.38 -13.65
N TRP A 292 7.29 20.80 -14.35
CA TRP A 292 7.11 20.33 -15.73
C TRP A 292 7.05 18.82 -15.79
N LEU A 293 6.04 18.28 -16.48
CA LEU A 293 6.01 16.90 -16.91
C LEU A 293 6.85 16.76 -18.17
N LEU A 294 7.86 15.89 -18.12
CA LEU A 294 8.82 15.74 -19.20
C LEU A 294 8.51 14.54 -20.10
N ARG A 295 8.89 14.70 -21.37
CA ARG A 295 8.92 13.66 -22.40
C ARG A 295 10.32 13.66 -23.03
N PRO A 296 11.06 12.53 -23.01
CA PRO A 296 12.35 12.44 -23.71
C PRO A 296 12.18 12.77 -25.19
N LYS A 297 13.05 13.64 -25.73
CA LYS A 297 13.15 13.81 -27.17
C LYS A 297 13.62 12.49 -27.77
N ALA A 298 13.05 12.07 -28.90
CA ALA A 298 13.61 10.95 -29.63
C ALA A 298 15.07 11.31 -29.98
N ASP A 299 16.01 10.40 -29.70
CA ASP A 299 17.42 10.62 -30.04
C ASP A 299 17.51 11.24 -31.44
N PRO A 300 18.28 12.32 -31.64
CA PRO A 300 18.61 12.73 -32.99
C PRO A 300 19.27 11.51 -33.61
N VAL A 301 18.57 10.90 -34.57
CA VAL A 301 19.17 9.92 -35.47
C VAL A 301 20.46 10.57 -35.94
N ASP A 302 21.59 9.93 -35.61
CA ASP A 302 22.89 10.29 -36.17
C ASP A 302 22.66 10.48 -37.67
N VAL A 303 22.72 11.75 -38.11
CA VAL A 303 22.70 12.06 -39.53
C VAL A 303 23.99 11.47 -40.04
N ASP A 304 23.85 10.29 -40.62
CA ASP A 304 24.89 9.51 -41.25
C ASP A 304 25.70 10.47 -42.16
N HIS A 305 26.84 10.92 -41.66
CA HIS A 305 27.86 11.57 -42.48
C HIS A 305 28.49 10.46 -43.31
N SER A 306 27.75 9.99 -44.32
CA SER A 306 28.33 9.28 -45.44
C SER A 306 29.34 10.24 -46.09
N PRO A 307 30.65 9.95 -46.06
CA PRO A 307 31.58 10.67 -46.90
C PRO A 307 31.24 10.28 -48.35
N SER A 308 30.89 11.28 -49.15
CA SER A 308 30.82 11.11 -50.59
C SER A 308 32.26 11.04 -51.09
N GLU A 309 32.69 9.86 -51.51
CA GLU A 309 33.77 9.68 -52.50
C GLU A 309 33.20 8.92 -53.71
#